data_AF-A0A7C9ABE2-F1
#
_entry.id   AF-A0A7C9ABE2-F1
#
_cell.length_a   1.000
_cell.length_b   1.000
_cell.length_c   1.000
_cell.angle_alpha   90.00
_cell.angle_beta   90.00
_cell.angle_gamma   90.00
#
_symmetry.space_group_name_H-M   'P 1'
#
loop_
_entity.id
_entity.type
_entity.pdbx_description
1 polymer ?
#
loop_
_entity_poly.entity_id
_entity_poly.type
_entity_poly.pdbx_seq_one_letter_code
_entity_poly.pdbx_strand_id
1 'polypeptide(L)'
;MATTMTITPSFFSTSSKHHHHRNQTRAFTMPFFILLLFFSQLNFINGRLLPEYKALLSIKSAITEDPQNSLSSWSPATDHCTWFGVVCSAFSTTTHRRAVVSLDISGLNLTGTLSPDIGFLKDLQNLTVAANTLSGPLPSSLSLLTDLRYLNLSNNIFNESFPSSLSSLKALNVLDLYNNNFSGPLPLAVVEMPELRHLHLGGNYFSGDIPPEYGRWEKLEYLAVSGNELGGKIPAEIGNLTTLKELYIGYYNAYSGGIPPEIGNLTHLVRIDAANCGLSGEIPPEIGKLQNLDTLFLQVNTLSGALPAELGNLKSLKSMDLSNNILSGEIPESFSQLKNLTLLNLFRNKLHGAIPEFIGDLPELEVLQLWENNFTGSVPQQLGTNGKLQFLDLSSNKLTGNLPPNLCSGNRLQTIIALDNFLFGPIPESLGRCQSLTRIRMGE
;
A
#
# COMPACT_ATOMS: atom_id res chain seq x y z
N MET A 1 -41.07 -5.47 -36.45
CA MET A 1 -41.31 -6.13 -35.16
C MET A 1 -40.54 -5.31 -34.13
N ALA A 2 -41.06 -4.17 -33.63
CA ALA A 2 -42.05 -4.06 -32.55
C ALA A 2 -41.64 -4.95 -31.34
N THR A 3 -41.36 -4.44 -30.13
CA THR A 3 -42.06 -3.33 -29.46
C THR A 3 -41.19 -2.69 -28.36
N THR A 4 -41.18 -1.37 -28.33
CA THR A 4 -40.87 -0.48 -27.20
C THR A 4 -42.06 -0.42 -26.23
N MET A 5 -41.82 -0.17 -24.94
CA MET A 5 -42.77 0.63 -24.15
C MET A 5 -42.13 1.26 -22.92
N THR A 6 -42.41 2.54 -22.74
CA THR A 6 -41.96 3.47 -21.72
C THR A 6 -43.20 4.11 -21.04
N ILE A 7 -43.01 4.60 -19.81
CA ILE A 7 -43.69 5.73 -19.11
C ILE A 7 -44.91 5.44 -18.19
N THR A 8 -44.61 5.39 -16.88
CA THR A 8 -45.08 6.21 -15.71
C THR A 8 -46.59 6.51 -15.44
N PRO A 9 -46.99 7.30 -14.39
CA PRO A 9 -47.49 6.79 -13.09
C PRO A 9 -48.87 7.38 -12.69
N SER A 10 -49.43 6.99 -11.53
CA SER A 10 -50.56 7.74 -10.94
C SER A 10 -50.68 7.60 -9.42
N PHE A 11 -50.65 8.74 -8.74
CA PHE A 11 -51.15 8.99 -7.39
C PHE A 11 -52.70 9.02 -7.37
N PHE A 12 -53.31 8.58 -6.26
CA PHE A 12 -54.48 9.24 -5.68
C PHE A 12 -54.64 8.88 -4.18
N SER A 13 -54.80 9.93 -3.37
CA SER A 13 -55.21 9.95 -1.96
C SER A 13 -56.70 9.59 -1.81
N THR A 14 -57.19 9.09 -0.67
CA THR A 14 -57.63 9.90 0.49
C THR A 14 -58.30 9.00 1.55
N SER A 15 -58.12 9.35 2.84
CA SER A 15 -59.16 9.49 3.90
C SER A 15 -60.03 8.26 4.31
N SER A 16 -60.46 7.98 5.54
CA SER A 16 -60.26 8.48 6.92
C SER A 16 -61.30 7.78 7.82
N LYS A 17 -60.93 7.55 9.10
CA LYS A 17 -61.75 7.57 10.35
C LYS A 17 -62.57 6.36 10.86
N HIS A 18 -62.13 5.93 12.06
CA HIS A 18 -62.83 5.79 13.37
C HIS A 18 -63.96 4.77 13.61
N HIS A 19 -63.73 3.84 14.58
CA HIS A 19 -64.24 3.88 15.97
C HIS A 19 -63.63 2.71 16.81
N HIS A 20 -63.03 2.94 17.99
CA HIS A 20 -63.55 2.69 19.37
C HIS A 20 -64.32 1.36 19.54
N HIS A 21 -64.11 0.49 20.55
CA HIS A 21 -63.76 0.68 21.96
C HIS A 21 -63.49 -0.68 22.65
N ARG A 22 -62.72 -0.62 23.75
CA ARG A 22 -62.83 -1.40 25.02
C ARG A 22 -62.21 -2.81 25.18
N ASN A 23 -61.16 -2.80 26.02
CA ASN A 23 -60.82 -3.69 27.14
C ASN A 23 -61.63 -4.97 27.37
N GLN A 24 -60.92 -6.10 27.48
CA GLN A 24 -61.17 -7.08 28.54
C GLN A 24 -59.89 -7.81 28.95
N THR A 25 -59.63 -7.76 30.25
CA THR A 25 -58.65 -8.52 31.02
C THR A 25 -59.05 -10.00 31.09
N ARG A 26 -58.12 -10.92 30.78
CA ARG A 26 -58.12 -12.28 31.34
C ARG A 26 -56.69 -12.72 31.59
N ALA A 27 -56.38 -12.88 32.88
CA ALA A 27 -55.21 -13.59 33.36
C ALA A 27 -55.43 -15.10 33.21
N PHE A 28 -54.41 -15.79 32.71
CA PHE A 28 -54.18 -17.21 32.94
C PHE A 28 -52.70 -17.40 33.28
N THR A 29 -52.47 -17.95 34.46
CA THR A 29 -51.25 -18.58 34.99
C THR A 29 -50.96 -19.84 34.15
N MET A 30 -49.77 -20.41 33.97
CA MET A 30 -48.55 -20.56 34.78
C MET A 30 -47.37 -21.05 33.85
N PRO A 31 -46.20 -21.60 34.30
CA PRO A 31 -44.87 -21.02 34.09
C PRO A 31 -43.88 -21.91 33.30
N PHE A 32 -42.77 -21.34 32.78
CA PHE A 32 -41.40 -21.86 32.95
C PHE A 32 -40.42 -20.87 32.34
N PHE A 33 -39.72 -20.14 33.21
CA PHE A 33 -38.64 -19.25 32.82
C PHE A 33 -37.47 -20.07 32.28
N ILE A 34 -36.95 -19.62 31.15
CA ILE A 34 -35.68 -20.02 30.55
C ILE A 34 -34.58 -19.74 31.59
N LEU A 35 -34.15 -20.78 32.29
CA LEU A 35 -32.95 -20.77 33.12
C LEU A 35 -31.90 -21.57 32.37
N LEU A 36 -31.13 -20.89 31.51
CA LEU A 36 -29.80 -21.25 30.99
C LEU A 36 -29.47 -20.22 29.91
N LEU A 37 -28.91 -19.08 30.32
CA LEU A 37 -28.04 -18.17 29.53
C LEU A 37 -27.83 -16.86 30.30
N PHE A 38 -27.49 -16.93 31.59
CA PHE A 38 -26.89 -15.79 32.32
C PHE A 38 -26.04 -16.34 33.47
N PHE A 39 -24.97 -17.04 33.11
CA PHE A 39 -23.80 -17.26 33.96
C PHE A 39 -22.56 -16.92 33.14
N SER A 40 -22.35 -15.63 32.89
CA SER A 40 -21.05 -15.14 32.39
C SER A 40 -20.66 -13.78 32.96
N GLN A 41 -21.30 -13.32 34.04
CA GLN A 41 -20.81 -12.18 34.82
C GLN A 41 -20.96 -12.42 36.31
N LEU A 42 -19.90 -12.98 36.89
CA LEU A 42 -19.35 -12.68 38.22
C LEU A 42 -18.31 -13.77 38.54
N ASN A 43 -17.08 -13.55 38.05
CA ASN A 43 -15.88 -14.14 38.64
C ASN A 43 -14.79 -13.07 38.68
N PHE A 44 -15.09 -11.96 39.37
CA PHE A 44 -14.07 -11.21 40.06
C PHE A 44 -14.09 -11.66 41.51
N ILE A 45 -13.04 -12.37 41.92
CA ILE A 45 -12.40 -12.45 43.27
C ILE A 45 -11.61 -13.77 43.31
N ASN A 46 -10.41 -13.72 42.72
CA ASN A 46 -9.14 -14.30 43.19
C ASN A 46 -8.15 -14.22 42.03
N GLY A 47 -7.36 -13.14 42.00
CA GLY A 47 -6.35 -12.89 40.98
C GLY A 47 -5.26 -13.94 40.99
N ARG A 48 -5.47 -15.05 40.27
CA ARG A 48 -4.38 -15.82 39.69
C ARG A 48 -4.09 -15.21 38.33
N LEU A 49 -2.92 -14.58 38.18
CA LEU A 49 -2.37 -14.29 36.85
C LEU A 49 -2.41 -15.58 36.03
N LEU A 50 -2.98 -15.52 34.82
CA LEU A 50 -2.89 -16.63 33.88
C LEU A 50 -1.41 -16.81 33.54
N PRO A 51 -0.80 -17.98 33.80
CA PRO A 51 0.60 -18.22 33.43
C PRO A 51 0.79 -18.14 31.91
N GLU A 52 1.95 -17.68 31.45
CA GLU A 52 2.25 -17.48 30.02
C GLU A 52 2.02 -18.75 29.19
N TYR A 53 2.43 -19.93 29.69
CA TYR A 53 2.17 -21.20 28.99
C TYR A 53 0.68 -21.49 28.80
N LYS A 54 -0.21 -21.05 29.71
CA LYS A 54 -1.65 -21.21 29.55
C LYS A 54 -2.21 -20.23 28.54
N ALA A 55 -1.70 -19.00 28.50
CA ALA A 55 -2.04 -18.02 27.47
C ALA A 55 -1.66 -18.54 26.07
N LEU A 56 -0.46 -19.11 25.93
CA LEU A 56 -0.02 -19.76 24.69
C LEU A 56 -0.91 -20.96 24.33
N LEU A 57 -1.26 -21.84 25.28
CA LEU A 57 -2.20 -22.94 24.99
C LEU A 57 -3.60 -22.44 24.61
N SER A 58 -4.05 -21.31 25.17
CA SER A 58 -5.30 -20.64 24.76
C SER A 58 -5.22 -20.16 23.31
N ILE A 59 -4.10 -19.54 22.91
CA ILE A 59 -3.83 -19.17 21.51
C ILE A 59 -3.89 -20.41 20.62
N LYS A 60 -3.19 -21.49 20.96
CA LYS A 60 -3.24 -22.75 20.21
C LYS A 60 -4.67 -23.30 20.11
N SER A 61 -5.48 -23.19 21.16
CA SER A 61 -6.87 -23.68 21.12
C SER A 61 -7.81 -22.83 20.24
N ALA A 62 -7.45 -21.57 19.99
CA ALA A 62 -8.17 -20.68 19.09
C ALA A 62 -7.80 -20.90 17.61
N ILE A 63 -6.69 -21.61 17.35
CA ILE A 63 -6.32 -22.12 16.04
C ILE A 63 -7.15 -23.38 15.76
N THR A 64 -8.02 -23.32 14.77
CA THR A 64 -8.92 -24.40 14.39
C THR A 64 -8.29 -25.39 13.42
N GLU A 65 -7.35 -24.93 12.58
CA GLU A 65 -6.62 -25.77 11.63
C GLU A 65 -5.13 -25.46 11.66
N ASP A 66 -4.31 -26.51 11.77
CA ASP A 66 -2.85 -26.48 11.68
C ASP A 66 -2.39 -27.59 10.72
N PRO A 67 -2.48 -27.37 9.39
CA PRO A 67 -2.25 -28.41 8.38
C PRO A 67 -0.83 -28.98 8.41
N GLN A 68 0.14 -28.19 8.86
CA GLN A 68 1.55 -28.57 8.95
C GLN A 68 1.89 -29.22 10.29
N ASN A 69 0.94 -29.26 11.23
CA ASN A 69 1.14 -29.72 12.60
C ASN A 69 2.31 -28.99 13.31
N SER A 70 2.48 -27.70 12.97
CA SER A 70 3.59 -26.84 13.40
C SER A 70 3.51 -26.49 14.88
N LEU A 71 2.30 -26.41 15.44
CA LEU A 71 2.06 -26.12 16.85
C LEU A 71 2.06 -27.39 17.72
N SER A 72 2.43 -28.55 17.18
CA SER A 72 2.47 -29.83 17.91
C SER A 72 3.39 -29.79 19.14
N SER A 73 4.47 -29.01 19.12
CA SER A 73 5.40 -28.87 20.24
C SER A 73 4.78 -28.20 21.47
N TRP A 74 3.68 -27.47 21.29
CA TRP A 74 3.01 -26.73 22.36
C TRP A 74 2.21 -27.69 23.23
N SER A 75 2.80 -28.11 24.34
CA SER A 75 2.24 -29.13 25.22
C SER A 75 2.46 -28.77 26.70
N PRO A 76 1.47 -28.99 27.59
CA PRO A 76 1.66 -28.81 29.03
C PRO A 76 2.81 -29.63 29.63
N ALA A 77 3.29 -30.66 28.93
CA ALA A 77 4.37 -31.53 29.38
C ALA A 77 5.78 -30.98 29.13
N THR A 78 5.95 -29.95 28.31
CA THR A 78 7.25 -29.36 27.94
C THR A 78 7.33 -27.91 28.37
N ASP A 79 8.55 -27.39 28.52
CA ASP A 79 8.74 -25.96 28.83
C ASP A 79 8.35 -25.12 27.61
N HIS A 80 7.43 -24.18 27.79
CA HIS A 80 6.97 -23.25 26.75
C HIS A 80 8.08 -22.46 26.06
N CYS A 81 9.21 -22.23 26.72
CA CYS A 81 10.38 -21.59 26.09
C CYS A 81 11.10 -22.48 25.05
N THR A 82 10.67 -23.72 24.87
CA THR A 82 11.15 -24.65 23.84
C THR A 82 10.13 -24.85 22.72
N TRP A 83 8.96 -24.23 22.81
CA TRP A 83 7.91 -24.38 21.81
C TRP A 83 8.27 -23.65 20.53
N PHE A 84 7.89 -24.22 19.39
CA PHE A 84 8.06 -23.59 18.08
C PHE A 84 7.51 -22.16 18.11
N GLY A 85 8.30 -21.21 17.61
CA GLY A 85 7.90 -19.81 17.53
C GLY A 85 7.98 -19.02 18.84
N VAL A 86 8.23 -19.65 19.98
CA VAL A 86 8.28 -18.96 21.28
C VAL A 86 9.73 -18.69 21.68
N VAL A 87 10.05 -17.43 21.93
CA VAL A 87 11.34 -17.03 22.49
C VAL A 87 11.13 -16.36 23.83
N CYS A 88 11.84 -16.86 24.85
CA CYS A 88 11.84 -16.29 26.19
C CYS A 88 13.11 -15.47 26.46
N SER A 89 13.00 -14.50 27.36
CA SER A 89 14.13 -13.74 27.89
C SER A 89 15.13 -14.61 28.65
N ALA A 90 16.34 -14.07 28.85
CA ALA A 90 17.26 -14.60 29.84
C ALA A 90 16.60 -14.65 31.23
N PHE A 91 17.02 -15.58 32.07
CA PHE A 91 16.46 -15.72 33.41
C PHE A 91 16.69 -14.43 34.20
N SER A 92 15.59 -13.81 34.65
CA SER A 92 15.65 -12.62 35.50
C SER A 92 15.78 -13.04 36.95
N THR A 93 16.88 -12.65 37.60
CA THR A 93 17.09 -12.87 39.04
C THR A 93 16.14 -12.04 39.89
N THR A 94 15.55 -10.98 39.34
CA THR A 94 14.58 -10.13 40.06
C THR A 94 13.20 -10.78 40.09
N THR A 95 12.71 -11.25 38.93
CA THR A 95 11.36 -11.84 38.81
C THR A 95 11.35 -13.36 38.93
N HIS A 96 12.53 -13.99 39.04
CA HIS A 96 12.73 -15.43 39.15
C HIS A 96 12.04 -16.23 38.03
N ARG A 97 11.94 -15.64 36.83
CA ARG A 97 11.31 -16.29 35.67
C ARG A 97 12.01 -15.90 34.36
N ARG A 98 11.81 -16.74 33.35
CA ARG A 98 11.94 -16.37 31.94
C ARG A 98 10.56 -15.88 31.49
N ALA A 99 10.51 -14.80 30.72
CA ALA A 99 9.27 -14.25 30.20
C ALA A 99 9.25 -14.37 28.67
N VAL A 100 8.10 -14.67 28.08
CA VAL A 100 7.96 -14.69 26.61
C VAL A 100 8.15 -13.29 26.06
N VAL A 101 9.17 -13.10 25.23
CA VAL A 101 9.52 -11.80 24.62
C VAL A 101 9.26 -11.77 23.12
N SER A 102 9.18 -12.92 22.46
CA SER A 102 8.79 -13.00 21.05
C SER A 102 7.93 -14.22 20.78
N LEU A 103 6.91 -14.01 19.95
CA LEU A 103 6.04 -15.05 19.39
C LEU A 103 5.99 -14.88 17.87
N ASP A 104 6.50 -15.88 17.15
CA ASP A 104 6.47 -15.96 15.69
C ASP A 104 5.83 -17.28 15.25
N ILE A 105 4.62 -17.18 14.71
CA ILE A 105 3.89 -18.31 14.11
C ILE A 105 3.49 -17.99 12.66
N SER A 106 4.35 -17.26 11.94
CA SER A 106 4.11 -16.80 10.58
C SER A 106 4.32 -17.88 9.50
N GLY A 107 3.57 -17.79 8.40
CA GLY A 107 3.77 -18.65 7.21
C GLY A 107 3.38 -20.12 7.41
N LEU A 108 2.53 -20.42 8.39
CA LEU A 108 2.20 -21.79 8.80
C LEU A 108 0.87 -22.28 8.22
N ASN A 109 0.14 -21.43 7.49
CA ASN A 109 -1.19 -21.72 6.95
C ASN A 109 -2.21 -22.07 8.06
N LEU A 110 -2.14 -21.35 9.19
CA LEU A 110 -3.03 -21.55 10.34
C LEU A 110 -4.38 -20.87 10.12
N THR A 111 -5.47 -21.60 10.36
CA THR A 111 -6.84 -21.07 10.36
C THR A 111 -7.34 -20.92 11.80
N GLY A 112 -8.11 -19.87 12.10
CA GLY A 112 -8.73 -19.67 13.41
C GLY A 112 -8.87 -18.19 13.75
N THR A 113 -8.72 -17.86 15.03
CA THR A 113 -8.70 -16.48 15.55
C THR A 113 -7.51 -16.25 16.47
N LEU A 114 -7.16 -14.99 16.70
CA LEU A 114 -6.17 -14.63 17.72
C LEU A 114 -6.86 -14.55 19.09
N SER A 115 -6.52 -15.47 20.00
CA SER A 115 -7.11 -15.50 21.35
C SER A 115 -6.86 -14.19 22.11
N PRO A 116 -7.87 -13.60 22.79
CA PRO A 116 -7.69 -12.45 23.66
C PRO A 116 -6.71 -12.69 24.82
N ASP A 117 -6.44 -13.94 25.17
CA ASP A 117 -5.47 -14.28 26.22
C ASP A 117 -4.02 -13.92 25.84
N ILE A 118 -3.76 -13.53 24.58
CA ILE A 118 -2.48 -12.91 24.18
C ILE A 118 -2.08 -11.75 25.11
N GLY A 119 -3.06 -11.01 25.65
CA GLY A 119 -2.83 -9.90 26.58
C GLY A 119 -2.20 -10.29 27.92
N PHE A 120 -2.06 -11.59 28.22
CA PHE A 120 -1.34 -12.07 29.40
C PHE A 120 0.18 -12.21 29.18
N LEU A 121 0.68 -12.13 27.95
CA LEU A 121 2.11 -12.18 27.63
C LEU A 121 2.77 -10.80 27.80
N LYS A 122 2.76 -10.25 29.02
CA LYS A 122 3.02 -8.82 29.28
C LYS A 122 4.40 -8.31 28.85
N ASP A 123 5.41 -9.18 28.81
CA ASP A 123 6.79 -8.83 28.41
C ASP A 123 7.04 -9.03 26.90
N LEU A 124 5.98 -9.32 26.12
CA LEU A 124 6.09 -9.57 24.69
C LEU A 124 6.50 -8.29 23.95
N GLN A 125 7.62 -8.38 23.23
CA GLN A 125 8.19 -7.28 22.44
C GLN A 125 7.96 -7.46 20.94
N ASN A 126 7.89 -8.70 20.47
CA ASN A 126 7.70 -9.03 19.07
C ASN A 126 6.58 -10.06 18.91
N LEU A 127 5.52 -9.67 18.20
CA LEU A 127 4.44 -10.54 17.80
C LEU A 127 4.33 -10.53 16.27
N THR A 128 4.51 -11.70 15.66
CA THR A 128 4.17 -11.90 14.25
C THR A 128 3.34 -13.17 14.06
N VAL A 129 2.21 -13.00 13.38
CA VAL A 129 1.32 -14.09 12.94
C VAL A 129 1.05 -13.99 11.43
N ALA A 130 1.95 -13.31 10.71
CA ALA A 130 1.79 -12.97 9.31
C ALA A 130 1.67 -14.20 8.39
N ALA A 131 1.07 -14.02 7.21
CA ALA A 131 0.93 -15.06 6.18
C ALA A 131 0.23 -16.33 6.71
N ASN A 132 -0.97 -16.15 7.25
CA ASN A 132 -1.87 -17.22 7.71
C ASN A 132 -3.31 -16.90 7.26
N THR A 133 -4.30 -17.65 7.73
CA THR A 133 -5.73 -17.43 7.47
C THR A 133 -6.47 -17.06 8.76
N LEU A 134 -5.81 -16.32 9.66
CA LEU A 134 -6.42 -15.87 10.91
C LEU A 134 -7.50 -14.82 10.65
N SER A 135 -8.62 -14.97 11.34
CA SER A 135 -9.86 -14.23 11.13
C SER A 135 -10.40 -13.58 12.39
N GLY A 136 -11.49 -12.83 12.22
CA GLY A 136 -12.19 -12.15 13.30
C GLY A 136 -11.57 -10.80 13.66
N PRO A 137 -12.13 -10.11 14.67
CA PRO A 137 -11.63 -8.82 15.09
C PRO A 137 -10.28 -8.95 15.79
N LEU A 138 -9.45 -7.92 15.63
CA LEU A 138 -8.21 -7.80 16.38
C LEU A 138 -8.52 -7.63 17.89
N PRO A 139 -8.05 -8.53 18.78
CA PRO A 139 -8.43 -8.47 20.18
C PRO A 139 -7.87 -7.22 20.87
N SER A 140 -8.76 -6.45 21.50
CA SER A 140 -8.41 -5.22 22.23
C SER A 140 -7.47 -5.48 23.41
N SER A 141 -7.39 -6.72 23.92
CA SER A 141 -6.46 -7.12 24.96
C SER A 141 -4.99 -6.99 24.57
N LEU A 142 -4.67 -6.85 23.27
CA LEU A 142 -3.33 -6.46 22.83
C LEU A 142 -2.88 -5.12 23.43
N SER A 143 -3.80 -4.23 23.79
CA SER A 143 -3.51 -2.98 24.53
C SER A 143 -2.77 -3.19 25.86
N LEU A 144 -2.80 -4.40 26.43
CA LEU A 144 -2.10 -4.74 27.66
C LEU A 144 -0.60 -5.00 27.47
N LEU A 145 -0.14 -5.14 26.22
CA LEU A 145 1.24 -5.50 25.87
C LEU A 145 2.10 -4.24 25.74
N THR A 146 2.29 -3.50 26.82
CA THR A 146 2.92 -2.17 26.79
C THR A 146 4.38 -2.16 26.32
N ASP A 147 5.06 -3.32 26.37
CA ASP A 147 6.43 -3.49 25.90
C ASP A 147 6.54 -3.88 24.42
N LEU A 148 5.40 -4.05 23.72
CA LEU A 148 5.36 -4.47 22.33
C LEU A 148 6.00 -3.42 21.42
N ARG A 149 6.98 -3.86 20.62
CA ARG A 149 7.76 -3.03 19.69
C ARG A 149 7.49 -3.37 18.24
N TYR A 150 7.12 -4.61 17.96
CA TYR A 150 6.88 -5.12 16.62
C TYR A 150 5.58 -5.92 16.61
N LEU A 151 4.60 -5.47 15.83
CA LEU A 151 3.34 -6.15 15.60
C LEU A 151 3.12 -6.32 14.10
N ASN A 152 3.24 -7.57 13.62
CA ASN A 152 2.99 -7.91 12.22
C ASN A 152 1.87 -8.95 12.10
N LEU A 153 0.78 -8.51 11.49
CA LEU A 153 -0.43 -9.29 11.24
C LEU A 153 -0.70 -9.42 9.74
N SER A 154 0.26 -9.05 8.89
CA SER A 154 0.08 -8.97 7.45
C SER A 154 -0.33 -10.29 6.81
N ASN A 155 -1.03 -10.23 5.68
CA ASN A 155 -1.47 -11.38 4.91
C ASN A 155 -2.28 -12.36 5.77
N ASN A 156 -3.41 -11.87 6.28
CA ASN A 156 -4.40 -12.63 7.03
C ASN A 156 -5.81 -12.19 6.58
N ILE A 157 -6.86 -12.58 7.32
CA ILE A 157 -8.25 -12.16 7.07
C ILE A 157 -8.86 -11.50 8.31
N PHE A 158 -8.05 -10.80 9.12
CA PHE A 158 -8.55 -10.00 10.25
C PHE A 158 -9.53 -8.95 9.75
N ASN A 159 -10.62 -8.71 10.48
CA ASN A 159 -11.70 -7.85 10.04
C ASN A 159 -12.16 -6.87 11.13
N GLU A 160 -13.28 -6.19 10.86
CA GLU A 160 -13.82 -5.08 11.66
C GLU A 160 -12.86 -3.87 11.69
N SER A 161 -13.19 -2.88 12.53
CA SER A 161 -12.38 -1.68 12.69
C SER A 161 -11.18 -1.92 13.58
N PHE A 162 -10.07 -1.21 13.30
CA PHE A 162 -8.92 -1.18 14.19
C PHE A 162 -9.32 -0.71 15.61
N PRO A 163 -9.00 -1.47 16.69
CA PRO A 163 -9.44 -1.09 18.03
C PRO A 163 -8.63 0.09 18.59
N SER A 164 -9.29 1.21 18.85
CA SER A 164 -8.65 2.45 19.34
C SER A 164 -7.88 2.29 20.67
N SER A 165 -8.25 1.29 21.49
CA SER A 165 -7.54 0.93 22.72
C SER A 165 -6.05 0.57 22.52
N LEU A 166 -5.64 0.15 21.31
CA LEU A 166 -4.25 -0.16 21.00
C LEU A 166 -3.35 1.09 21.02
N SER A 167 -3.90 2.31 21.04
CA SER A 167 -3.14 3.56 21.27
C SER A 167 -2.29 3.59 22.55
N SER A 168 -2.51 2.66 23.47
CA SER A 168 -1.71 2.42 24.68
C SER A 168 -0.34 1.80 24.41
N LEU A 169 -0.09 1.24 23.22
CA LEU A 169 1.17 0.62 22.81
C LEU A 169 2.25 1.66 22.50
N LYS A 170 2.70 2.39 23.53
CA LYS A 170 3.61 3.53 23.38
C LYS A 170 5.02 3.16 22.90
N ALA A 171 5.43 1.90 23.08
CA ALA A 171 6.74 1.39 22.65
C ALA A 171 6.76 0.84 21.22
N LEU A 172 5.62 0.84 20.52
CA LEU A 172 5.47 0.21 19.21
C LEU A 172 6.26 0.98 18.14
N ASN A 173 7.16 0.27 17.46
CA ASN A 173 7.96 0.81 16.35
C ASN A 173 7.41 0.38 14.99
N VAL A 174 6.87 -0.83 14.91
CA VAL A 174 6.32 -1.42 13.68
C VAL A 174 4.91 -1.89 13.92
N LEU A 175 3.98 -1.37 13.11
CA LEU A 175 2.62 -1.85 12.97
C LEU A 175 2.37 -2.20 11.50
N ASP A 176 2.28 -3.50 11.22
CA ASP A 176 2.03 -4.01 9.87
C ASP A 176 0.73 -4.82 9.84
N LEU A 177 -0.27 -4.25 9.16
CA LEU A 177 -1.60 -4.81 8.93
C LEU A 177 -1.85 -5.09 7.45
N TYR A 178 -0.81 -5.09 6.61
CA TYR A 178 -0.94 -5.25 5.16
C TYR A 178 -1.81 -6.45 4.77
N ASN A 179 -2.67 -6.30 3.76
CA ASN A 179 -3.40 -7.42 3.16
C ASN A 179 -4.26 -8.19 4.19
N ASN A 180 -5.29 -7.51 4.68
CA ASN A 180 -6.29 -8.02 5.63
C ASN A 180 -7.70 -7.53 5.20
N ASN A 181 -8.71 -7.79 6.03
CA ASN A 181 -10.10 -7.39 5.78
C ASN A 181 -10.57 -6.29 6.77
N PHE A 182 -9.65 -5.46 7.30
CA PHE A 182 -9.98 -4.35 8.20
C PHE A 182 -10.85 -3.32 7.46
N SER A 183 -11.82 -2.73 8.16
CA SER A 183 -12.76 -1.77 7.59
C SER A 183 -13.00 -0.56 8.49
N GLY A 184 -13.79 0.41 8.01
CA GLY A 184 -14.02 1.68 8.70
C GLY A 184 -12.90 2.69 8.40
N PRO A 185 -12.86 3.84 9.12
CA PRO A 185 -11.86 4.86 8.87
C PRO A 185 -10.45 4.40 9.25
N LEU A 186 -9.43 5.02 8.64
CA LEU A 186 -8.06 4.89 9.11
C LEU A 186 -7.96 5.24 10.61
N PRO A 187 -7.22 4.46 11.41
CA PRO A 187 -7.22 4.61 12.85
C PRO A 187 -6.53 5.90 13.28
N LEU A 188 -7.28 6.87 13.80
CA LEU A 188 -6.69 8.08 14.38
C LEU A 188 -5.84 7.78 15.63
N ALA A 189 -6.20 6.71 16.35
CA ALA A 189 -5.53 6.25 17.57
C ALA A 189 -4.04 5.93 17.39
N VAL A 190 -3.56 5.62 16.18
CA VAL A 190 -2.13 5.33 15.94
C VAL A 190 -1.24 6.57 16.05
N VAL A 191 -1.82 7.77 15.98
CA VAL A 191 -1.09 9.04 16.20
C VAL A 191 -0.56 9.15 17.63
N GLU A 192 -1.18 8.45 18.57
CA GLU A 192 -0.78 8.40 19.97
C GLU A 192 0.40 7.44 20.23
N MET A 193 1.00 6.85 19.20
CA MET A 193 2.15 5.94 19.29
C MET A 193 3.44 6.68 18.88
N PRO A 194 4.19 7.29 19.82
CA PRO A 194 5.28 8.22 19.50
C PRO A 194 6.54 7.55 18.95
N GLU A 195 6.73 6.25 19.18
CA GLU A 195 7.89 5.50 18.70
C GLU A 195 7.68 4.88 17.32
N LEU A 196 6.52 5.08 16.69
CA LEU A 196 6.19 4.45 15.43
C LEU A 196 7.11 4.91 14.30
N ARG A 197 7.74 3.95 13.63
CA ARG A 197 8.65 4.13 12.49
C ARG A 197 8.10 3.53 11.21
N HIS A 198 7.32 2.47 11.33
CA HIS A 198 6.74 1.75 10.20
C HIS A 198 5.25 1.52 10.44
N LEU A 199 4.42 2.11 9.57
CA LEU A 199 2.97 1.93 9.57
C LEU A 199 2.52 1.43 8.20
N HIS A 200 2.09 0.17 8.14
CA HIS A 200 1.54 -0.43 6.93
C HIS A 200 0.07 -0.82 7.15
N LEU A 201 -0.83 -0.09 6.49
CA LEU A 201 -2.29 -0.27 6.52
C LEU A 201 -2.87 -0.60 5.14
N GLY A 202 -2.03 -0.70 4.11
CA GLY A 202 -2.46 -1.02 2.75
C GLY A 202 -3.11 -2.39 2.58
N GLY A 203 -3.83 -2.60 1.47
CA GLY A 203 -4.49 -3.87 1.16
C GLY A 203 -5.60 -4.22 2.16
N ASN A 204 -6.46 -3.26 2.49
CA ASN A 204 -7.59 -3.44 3.40
C ASN A 204 -8.84 -2.76 2.80
N TYR A 205 -9.90 -2.65 3.59
CA TYR A 205 -11.13 -1.94 3.24
C TYR A 205 -11.30 -0.67 4.08
N PHE A 206 -10.19 -0.02 4.46
CA PHE A 206 -10.27 1.26 5.16
C PHE A 206 -10.89 2.32 4.24
N SER A 207 -11.77 3.14 4.77
CA SER A 207 -12.51 4.17 4.03
C SER A 207 -12.36 5.55 4.65
N GLY A 208 -12.98 6.56 4.03
CA GLY A 208 -12.84 7.96 4.45
C GLY A 208 -11.50 8.56 4.04
N ASP A 209 -11.06 9.59 4.74
CA ASP A 209 -9.90 10.39 4.33
C ASP A 209 -8.64 9.97 5.09
N ILE A 210 -7.45 10.33 4.57
CA ILE A 210 -6.23 10.30 5.39
C ILE A 210 -6.36 11.40 6.46
N PRO A 211 -6.27 11.07 7.77
CA PRO A 211 -6.38 12.07 8.82
C PRO A 211 -5.21 13.07 8.75
N PRO A 212 -5.45 14.40 8.78
CA PRO A 212 -4.38 15.39 8.87
C PRO A 212 -3.43 15.18 10.07
N GLU A 213 -3.93 14.59 11.16
CA GLU A 213 -3.15 14.25 12.34
C GLU A 213 -2.03 13.23 12.06
N TYR A 214 -2.08 12.52 10.92
CA TYR A 214 -0.99 11.66 10.48
C TYR A 214 0.29 12.46 10.20
N GLY A 215 0.23 13.79 10.09
CA GLY A 215 1.41 14.65 10.07
C GLY A 215 2.13 14.82 11.42
N ARG A 216 1.65 14.24 12.52
CA ARG A 216 2.21 14.47 13.87
C ARG A 216 3.36 13.53 14.25
N TRP A 217 3.62 12.47 13.51
CA TRP A 217 4.72 11.55 13.86
C TRP A 217 6.09 12.17 13.58
N GLU A 218 6.93 12.21 14.60
CA GLU A 218 8.29 12.74 14.48
C GLU A 218 9.29 11.71 13.95
N LYS A 219 8.99 10.41 14.11
CA LYS A 219 9.89 9.29 13.83
C LYS A 219 9.46 8.38 12.67
N LEU A 220 8.33 8.68 12.01
CA LEU A 220 7.79 7.78 10.99
C LEU A 220 8.66 7.80 9.74
N GLU A 221 9.16 6.62 9.36
CA GLU A 221 10.04 6.42 8.21
C GLU A 221 9.30 5.75 7.03
N TYR A 222 8.24 5.00 7.31
CA TYR A 222 7.47 4.25 6.32
C TYR A 222 5.98 4.40 6.58
N LEU A 223 5.25 4.89 5.58
CA LEU A 223 3.79 5.01 5.59
C LEU A 223 3.20 4.35 4.33
N ALA A 224 2.41 3.30 4.51
CA ALA A 224 1.67 2.66 3.43
C ALA A 224 0.17 2.57 3.76
N VAL A 225 -0.65 3.19 2.94
CA VAL A 225 -2.13 3.13 2.98
C VAL A 225 -2.72 2.74 1.61
N SER A 226 -1.87 2.27 0.70
CA SER A 226 -2.25 1.88 -0.67
C SER A 226 -3.17 0.68 -0.72
N GLY A 227 -4.10 0.62 -1.67
CA GLY A 227 -5.01 -0.54 -1.80
C GLY A 227 -6.10 -0.54 -0.72
N ASN A 228 -6.78 0.59 -0.53
CA ASN A 228 -7.91 0.76 0.38
C ASN A 228 -9.08 1.45 -0.37
N GLU A 229 -10.13 1.85 0.34
CA GLU A 229 -11.27 2.63 -0.16
C GLU A 229 -11.17 4.10 0.28
N LEU A 230 -9.95 4.64 0.38
CA LEU A 230 -9.73 6.00 0.88
C LEU A 230 -10.14 7.04 -0.17
N GLY A 231 -10.61 8.18 0.29
CA GLY A 231 -11.00 9.32 -0.54
C GLY A 231 -10.47 10.64 0.00
N GLY A 232 -11.21 11.71 -0.26
CA GLY A 232 -10.86 13.05 0.19
C GLY A 232 -9.61 13.59 -0.48
N LYS A 233 -8.99 14.62 0.09
CA LYS A 233 -7.71 15.15 -0.39
C LYS A 233 -6.57 14.47 0.35
N ILE A 234 -5.40 14.38 -0.29
CA ILE A 234 -4.17 14.12 0.44
C ILE A 234 -3.91 15.34 1.36
N PRO A 235 -3.85 15.17 2.70
CA PRO A 235 -3.65 16.30 3.61
C PRO A 235 -2.24 16.88 3.49
N ALA A 236 -2.13 18.21 3.53
CA ALA A 236 -0.86 18.92 3.44
C ALA A 236 0.08 18.58 4.62
N GLU A 237 -0.50 18.21 5.76
CA GLU A 237 0.19 17.82 6.98
C GLU A 237 1.07 16.58 6.79
N ILE A 238 0.86 15.76 5.75
CA ILE A 238 1.82 14.70 5.40
C ILE A 238 3.22 15.29 5.20
N GLY A 239 3.33 16.51 4.68
CA GLY A 239 4.61 17.23 4.54
C GLY A 239 5.34 17.53 5.86
N ASN A 240 4.71 17.32 7.02
CA ASN A 240 5.35 17.46 8.33
C ASN A 240 6.14 16.21 8.76
N LEU A 241 6.01 15.08 8.04
CA LEU A 241 6.70 13.82 8.31
C LEU A 241 8.16 13.85 7.85
N THR A 242 8.96 14.76 8.39
CA THR A 242 10.32 15.07 7.89
C THR A 242 11.31 13.89 7.96
N THR A 243 11.00 12.82 8.68
CA THR A 243 11.79 11.56 8.74
C THR A 243 11.34 10.50 7.73
N LEU A 244 10.26 10.74 6.99
CA LEU A 244 9.67 9.78 6.07
C LEU A 244 10.60 9.48 4.89
N LYS A 245 10.78 8.18 4.62
CA LYS A 245 11.59 7.64 3.53
C LYS A 245 10.73 7.02 2.44
N GLU A 246 9.62 6.40 2.81
CA GLU A 246 8.73 5.75 1.85
C GLU A 246 7.26 6.09 2.11
N LEU A 247 6.58 6.51 1.03
CA LEU A 247 5.18 6.88 1.03
C LEU A 247 4.43 6.11 -0.05
N TYR A 248 3.51 5.23 0.35
CA TYR A 248 2.63 4.47 -0.55
C TYR A 248 1.17 4.82 -0.27
N ILE A 249 0.56 5.55 -1.19
CA ILE A 249 -0.84 6.00 -1.09
C ILE A 249 -1.68 5.58 -2.30
N GLY A 250 -1.03 5.05 -3.35
CA GLY A 250 -1.69 4.64 -4.59
C GLY A 250 -2.63 3.43 -4.48
N TYR A 251 -3.10 2.98 -5.64
CA TYR A 251 -3.90 1.78 -5.90
C TYR A 251 -5.23 1.73 -5.15
N TYR A 252 -6.35 1.65 -5.89
CA TYR A 252 -7.71 1.43 -5.37
C TYR A 252 -8.29 2.50 -4.43
N ASN A 253 -7.47 3.45 -3.96
CA ASN A 253 -7.95 4.69 -3.36
C ASN A 253 -8.56 5.62 -4.44
N ALA A 254 -9.41 6.55 -4.04
CA ALA A 254 -10.12 7.49 -4.89
C ALA A 254 -9.98 8.93 -4.36
N TYR A 255 -8.77 9.47 -4.40
CA TYR A 255 -8.49 10.82 -3.94
C TYR A 255 -9.13 11.87 -4.86
N SER A 256 -9.34 13.05 -4.28
CA SER A 256 -9.76 14.27 -4.95
C SER A 256 -8.64 15.31 -4.90
N GLY A 257 -8.56 16.14 -5.93
CA GLY A 257 -7.46 17.10 -6.06
C GLY A 257 -6.14 16.44 -6.46
N GLY A 258 -5.03 17.12 -6.16
CA GLY A 258 -3.70 16.71 -6.57
C GLY A 258 -2.77 16.42 -5.41
N ILE A 259 -1.49 16.36 -5.75
CA ILE A 259 -0.39 16.18 -4.80
C ILE A 259 -0.18 17.51 -4.06
N PRO A 260 -0.21 17.55 -2.72
CA PRO A 260 0.06 18.78 -1.97
C PRO A 260 1.52 19.22 -2.15
N PRO A 261 1.80 20.51 -2.41
CA PRO A 261 3.16 21.04 -2.53
C PRO A 261 4.06 20.77 -1.31
N GLU A 262 3.46 20.62 -0.13
CA GLU A 262 4.13 20.32 1.13
C GLU A 262 4.88 18.97 1.11
N ILE A 263 4.58 18.07 0.16
CA ILE A 263 5.40 16.86 -0.06
C ILE A 263 6.87 17.22 -0.33
N GLY A 264 7.16 18.39 -0.91
CA GLY A 264 8.52 18.87 -1.10
C GLY A 264 9.31 19.13 0.20
N ASN A 265 8.67 19.08 1.38
CA ASN A 265 9.34 19.20 2.67
C ASN A 265 9.93 17.87 3.17
N LEU A 266 9.58 16.74 2.55
CA LEU A 266 9.99 15.40 2.95
C LEU A 266 11.41 15.07 2.47
N THR A 267 12.42 15.82 2.89
CA THR A 267 13.77 15.76 2.31
C THR A 267 14.51 14.41 2.46
N HIS A 268 14.04 13.52 3.34
CA HIS A 268 14.54 12.14 3.47
C HIS A 268 13.84 11.13 2.55
N LEU A 269 12.82 11.55 1.82
CA LEU A 269 11.99 10.67 1.01
C LEU A 269 12.78 10.08 -0.15
N VAL A 270 12.74 8.76 -0.22
CA VAL A 270 13.39 7.93 -1.24
C VAL A 270 12.35 7.46 -2.26
N ARG A 271 11.12 7.18 -1.81
CA ARG A 271 10.08 6.62 -2.67
C ARG A 271 8.72 7.25 -2.45
N ILE A 272 8.09 7.64 -3.56
CA ILE A 272 6.66 7.99 -3.64
C ILE A 272 5.99 7.02 -4.61
N ASP A 273 4.94 6.35 -4.14
CA ASP A 273 4.00 5.60 -4.97
C ASP A 273 2.57 6.08 -4.73
N ALA A 274 2.08 6.86 -5.68
CA ALA A 274 0.71 7.38 -5.72
C ALA A 274 0.05 7.05 -7.07
N ALA A 275 0.36 5.88 -7.61
CA ALA A 275 -0.23 5.41 -8.85
C ALA A 275 -1.71 5.02 -8.68
N ASN A 276 -2.52 5.14 -9.73
CA ASN A 276 -3.90 4.59 -9.76
C ASN A 276 -4.76 4.97 -8.54
N CYS A 277 -4.87 6.27 -8.24
CA CYS A 277 -5.69 6.75 -7.13
C CYS A 277 -6.48 8.03 -7.40
N GLY A 278 -6.69 8.37 -8.67
CA GLY A 278 -7.58 9.47 -9.09
C GLY A 278 -7.00 10.88 -8.94
N LEU A 279 -5.68 11.01 -8.78
CA LEU A 279 -5.03 12.31 -8.63
C LEU A 279 -5.25 13.18 -9.87
N SER A 280 -5.38 14.49 -9.65
CA SER A 280 -5.68 15.49 -10.67
C SER A 280 -4.86 16.77 -10.46
N GLY A 281 -4.93 17.72 -11.39
CA GLY A 281 -4.14 18.94 -11.32
C GLY A 281 -2.68 18.71 -11.73
N GLU A 282 -1.82 19.68 -11.44
CA GLU A 282 -0.42 19.67 -11.88
C GLU A 282 0.49 18.90 -10.91
N ILE A 283 1.63 18.42 -11.41
CA ILE A 283 2.70 17.90 -10.57
C ILE A 283 3.38 19.10 -9.88
N PRO A 284 3.44 19.17 -8.54
CA PRO A 284 4.05 20.30 -7.84
C PRO A 284 5.56 20.40 -8.12
N PRO A 285 6.09 21.57 -8.52
CA PRO A 285 7.53 21.77 -8.71
C PRO A 285 8.34 21.55 -7.42
N GLU A 286 7.72 21.68 -6.26
CA GLU A 286 8.33 21.41 -4.95
C GLU A 286 8.86 19.99 -4.80
N ILE A 287 8.35 19.01 -5.56
CA ILE A 287 8.91 17.66 -5.61
C ILE A 287 10.40 17.70 -5.97
N GLY A 288 10.84 18.67 -6.78
CA GLY A 288 12.26 18.86 -7.14
C GLY A 288 13.20 19.13 -5.95
N LYS A 289 12.68 19.41 -4.75
CA LYS A 289 13.46 19.54 -3.51
C LYS A 289 13.91 18.19 -2.92
N LEU A 290 13.32 17.08 -3.36
CA LEU A 290 13.52 15.75 -2.77
C LEU A 290 14.79 15.07 -3.28
N GLN A 291 15.95 15.55 -2.85
CA GLN A 291 17.26 15.12 -3.39
C GLN A 291 17.58 13.63 -3.21
N ASN A 292 16.94 12.95 -2.26
CA ASN A 292 17.11 11.51 -2.00
C ASN A 292 16.13 10.63 -2.81
N LEU A 293 15.16 11.22 -3.51
CA LEU A 293 14.11 10.49 -4.21
C LEU A 293 14.73 9.66 -5.33
N ASP A 294 14.55 8.34 -5.25
CA ASP A 294 15.01 7.38 -6.25
C ASP A 294 13.86 6.84 -7.11
N THR A 295 12.63 6.87 -6.59
CA THR A 295 11.43 6.36 -7.26
C THR A 295 10.27 7.33 -7.14
N LEU A 296 9.73 7.72 -8.31
CA LEU A 296 8.54 8.55 -8.44
C LEU A 296 7.52 7.86 -9.35
N PHE A 297 6.49 7.27 -8.75
CA PHE A 297 5.39 6.58 -9.44
C PHE A 297 4.07 7.33 -9.25
N LEU A 298 3.61 7.96 -10.34
CA LEU A 298 2.37 8.75 -10.41
C LEU A 298 1.46 8.31 -11.56
N GLN A 299 1.72 7.13 -12.13
CA GLN A 299 1.02 6.62 -13.29
C GLN A 299 -0.46 6.31 -13.04
N VAL A 300 -1.25 6.27 -14.11
CA VAL A 300 -2.68 5.93 -14.06
C VAL A 300 -3.45 6.91 -13.17
N ASN A 301 -3.33 8.20 -13.48
CA ASN A 301 -4.05 9.27 -12.80
C ASN A 301 -4.64 10.22 -13.86
N THR A 302 -5.12 11.38 -13.41
CA THR A 302 -5.61 12.47 -14.28
C THR A 302 -4.76 13.73 -14.13
N LEU A 303 -3.47 13.57 -13.83
CA LEU A 303 -2.54 14.68 -13.70
C LEU A 303 -2.38 15.40 -15.03
N SER A 304 -2.35 16.72 -14.98
CA SER A 304 -2.37 17.64 -16.12
C SER A 304 -1.22 18.64 -16.06
N GLY A 305 -1.16 19.55 -17.04
CA GLY A 305 -0.11 20.57 -17.10
C GLY A 305 1.20 20.01 -17.65
N ALA A 306 2.23 20.85 -17.63
CA ALA A 306 3.56 20.49 -18.10
C ALA A 306 4.35 19.69 -17.06
N LEU A 307 5.36 18.96 -17.52
CA LEU A 307 6.38 18.39 -16.64
C LEU A 307 7.18 19.53 -15.98
N PRO A 308 7.24 19.64 -14.64
CA PRO A 308 8.02 20.68 -13.98
C PRO A 308 9.52 20.51 -14.27
N ALA A 309 10.19 21.60 -14.62
CA ALA A 309 11.64 21.58 -14.88
C ALA A 309 12.43 21.22 -13.61
N GLU A 310 11.88 21.51 -12.43
CA GLU A 310 12.45 21.22 -11.12
C GLU A 310 12.62 19.72 -10.86
N LEU A 311 11.86 18.85 -11.55
CA LEU A 311 12.10 17.41 -11.47
C LEU A 311 13.50 17.02 -11.95
N GLY A 312 14.14 17.83 -12.81
CA GLY A 312 15.54 17.66 -13.20
C GLY A 312 16.53 17.79 -12.03
N ASN A 313 16.13 18.36 -10.90
CA ASN A 313 16.97 18.46 -9.70
C ASN A 313 17.07 17.15 -8.90
N LEU A 314 16.30 16.12 -9.25
CA LEU A 314 16.25 14.83 -8.54
C LEU A 314 17.42 13.92 -8.93
N LYS A 315 18.63 14.28 -8.52
CA LYS A 315 19.87 13.59 -8.95
C LYS A 315 19.95 12.12 -8.53
N SER A 316 19.22 11.71 -7.50
CA SER A 316 19.14 10.32 -7.05
C SER A 316 18.12 9.48 -7.81
N LEU A 317 17.31 10.11 -8.67
CA LEU A 317 16.17 9.46 -9.32
C LEU A 317 16.62 8.36 -10.28
N LYS A 318 16.07 7.18 -10.09
CA LYS A 318 16.31 5.98 -10.89
C LYS A 318 15.08 5.57 -11.70
N SER A 319 13.88 5.70 -11.13
CA SER A 319 12.65 5.26 -11.76
C SER A 319 11.61 6.37 -11.74
N MET A 320 11.19 6.81 -12.92
CA MET A 320 10.12 7.78 -13.10
C MET A 320 9.03 7.19 -13.99
N ASP A 321 7.84 6.97 -13.43
CA ASP A 321 6.66 6.58 -14.18
C ASP A 321 5.53 7.59 -13.99
N LEU A 322 5.28 8.35 -15.06
CA LEU A 322 4.22 9.35 -15.16
C LEU A 322 3.20 8.96 -16.25
N SER A 323 3.19 7.70 -16.67
CA SER A 323 2.36 7.22 -17.77
C SER A 323 0.87 7.24 -17.45
N ASN A 324 0.01 7.16 -18.48
CA ASN A 324 -1.45 7.14 -18.34
C ASN A 324 -1.96 8.33 -17.51
N ASN A 325 -1.63 9.53 -17.96
CA ASN A 325 -2.12 10.79 -17.41
C ASN A 325 -2.60 11.69 -18.57
N ILE A 326 -2.83 12.98 -18.30
CA ILE A 326 -3.17 13.97 -19.33
C ILE A 326 -2.11 15.08 -19.38
N LEU A 327 -0.85 14.76 -19.06
CA LEU A 327 0.29 15.68 -19.07
C LEU A 327 0.54 16.20 -20.50
N SER A 328 0.90 17.47 -20.62
CA SER A 328 1.15 18.16 -21.90
C SER A 328 2.49 18.89 -21.89
N GLY A 329 2.80 19.64 -22.94
CA GLY A 329 4.10 20.31 -23.07
C GLY A 329 5.20 19.38 -23.54
N GLU A 330 6.45 19.81 -23.35
CA GLU A 330 7.66 19.13 -23.81
C GLU A 330 8.42 18.49 -22.65
N ILE A 331 9.37 17.59 -22.95
CA ILE A 331 10.31 17.07 -21.94
C ILE A 331 11.31 18.18 -21.58
N PRO A 332 11.42 18.60 -20.30
CA PRO A 332 12.32 19.69 -19.91
C PRO A 332 13.80 19.36 -20.12
N GLU A 333 14.58 20.33 -20.62
CA GLU A 333 16.03 20.19 -20.81
C GLU A 333 16.80 19.92 -19.51
N SER A 334 16.24 20.33 -18.36
CA SER A 334 16.79 20.06 -17.04
C SER A 334 16.87 18.55 -16.73
N PHE A 335 16.10 17.70 -17.41
CA PHE A 335 16.17 16.24 -17.22
C PHE A 335 17.51 15.66 -17.69
N SER A 336 18.31 16.43 -18.44
CA SER A 336 19.71 16.12 -18.72
C SER A 336 20.55 15.86 -17.46
N GLN A 337 20.12 16.36 -16.29
CA GLN A 337 20.79 16.18 -15.01
C GLN A 337 20.47 14.85 -14.31
N LEU A 338 19.48 14.09 -14.76
CA LEU A 338 19.02 12.83 -14.16
C LEU A 338 19.94 11.65 -14.52
N LYS A 339 21.21 11.73 -14.12
CA LYS A 339 22.25 10.77 -14.57
C LYS A 339 22.05 9.34 -14.05
N ASN A 340 21.26 9.15 -13.00
CA ASN A 340 20.97 7.83 -12.42
C ASN A 340 19.69 7.18 -12.99
N LEU A 341 19.01 7.84 -13.94
CA LEU A 341 17.72 7.39 -14.43
C LEU A 341 17.86 6.10 -15.26
N THR A 342 17.20 5.04 -14.78
CA THR A 342 17.14 3.71 -15.41
C THR A 342 15.82 3.48 -16.14
N LEU A 343 14.72 4.04 -15.63
CA LEU A 343 13.38 3.90 -16.18
C LEU A 343 12.73 5.26 -16.36
N LEU A 344 12.31 5.54 -17.59
CA LEU A 344 11.51 6.71 -17.96
C LEU A 344 10.26 6.29 -18.74
N ASN A 345 9.13 6.31 -18.05
CA ASN A 345 7.81 6.01 -18.61
C ASN A 345 6.96 7.27 -18.66
N LEU A 346 6.66 7.74 -19.87
CA LEU A 346 5.81 8.90 -20.14
C LEU A 346 4.65 8.58 -21.10
N PHE A 347 4.46 7.30 -21.43
CA PHE A 347 3.49 6.85 -22.41
C PHE A 347 2.04 7.19 -22.01
N ARG A 348 1.13 7.24 -22.99
CA ARG A 348 -0.28 7.59 -22.79
C ARG A 348 -0.45 8.93 -22.06
N ASN A 349 0.07 9.98 -22.68
CA ASN A 349 -0.09 11.36 -22.26
C ASN A 349 -0.41 12.23 -23.50
N LYS A 350 -0.34 13.55 -23.35
CA LYS A 350 -0.50 14.55 -24.42
C LYS A 350 0.81 15.32 -24.66
N LEU A 351 1.96 14.71 -24.37
CA LEU A 351 3.27 15.33 -24.53
C LEU A 351 3.58 15.53 -26.02
N HIS A 352 4.30 16.61 -26.33
CA HIS A 352 4.65 16.99 -27.70
C HIS A 352 6.06 17.57 -27.76
N GLY A 353 6.45 18.07 -28.94
CA GLY A 353 7.80 18.56 -29.19
C GLY A 353 8.75 17.44 -29.59
N ALA A 354 10.03 17.76 -29.73
CA ALA A 354 11.06 16.77 -30.03
C ALA A 354 11.43 15.96 -28.77
N ILE A 355 11.88 14.73 -28.96
CA ILE A 355 12.58 13.98 -27.91
C ILE A 355 13.97 14.64 -27.75
N PRO A 356 14.33 15.21 -26.59
CA PRO A 356 15.60 15.90 -26.43
C PRO A 356 16.81 14.97 -26.62
N GLU A 357 17.88 15.47 -27.25
CA GLU A 357 19.07 14.67 -27.57
C GLU A 357 19.75 14.09 -26.31
N PHE A 358 19.70 14.79 -25.17
CA PHE A 358 20.31 14.32 -23.92
C PHE A 358 19.75 12.97 -23.45
N ILE A 359 18.53 12.57 -23.88
CA ILE A 359 17.95 11.26 -23.54
C ILE A 359 18.83 10.14 -24.10
N GLY A 360 19.43 10.34 -25.28
CA GLY A 360 20.39 9.41 -25.85
C GLY A 360 21.68 9.30 -25.04
N ASP A 361 22.02 10.34 -24.28
CA ASP A 361 23.25 10.46 -23.49
C ASP A 361 23.07 10.04 -22.01
N LEU A 362 21.88 9.56 -21.61
CA LEU A 362 21.64 9.11 -20.24
C LEU A 362 22.42 7.81 -19.97
N PRO A 363 23.37 7.81 -19.03
CA PRO A 363 24.34 6.72 -18.90
C PRO A 363 23.77 5.44 -18.28
N GLU A 364 22.68 5.57 -17.52
CA GLU A 364 22.04 4.46 -16.80
C GLU A 364 20.72 4.00 -17.43
N LEU A 365 20.27 4.62 -18.54
CA LEU A 365 18.93 4.37 -19.09
C LEU A 365 18.78 2.93 -19.64
N GLU A 366 17.80 2.21 -19.11
CA GLU A 366 17.46 0.83 -19.47
C GLU A 366 16.09 0.72 -20.15
N VAL A 367 15.10 1.50 -19.67
CA VAL A 367 13.71 1.47 -20.14
C VAL A 367 13.27 2.86 -20.54
N LEU A 368 12.84 3.00 -21.80
CA LEU A 368 12.27 4.24 -22.33
C LEU A 368 10.94 3.94 -23.04
N GLN A 369 9.84 4.41 -22.46
CA GLN A 369 8.50 4.23 -23.03
C GLN A 369 7.81 5.58 -23.20
N LEU A 370 7.65 6.00 -24.46
CA LEU A 370 7.06 7.29 -24.86
C LEU A 370 5.80 7.12 -25.74
N TRP A 371 5.32 5.90 -25.91
CA TRP A 371 4.24 5.56 -26.83
C TRP A 371 2.90 6.24 -26.52
N GLU A 372 2.02 6.34 -27.51
CA GLU A 372 0.72 7.05 -27.40
C GLU A 372 0.90 8.48 -26.84
N ASN A 373 1.69 9.29 -27.55
CA ASN A 373 1.90 10.73 -27.31
C ASN A 373 1.86 11.48 -28.66
N ASN A 374 2.32 12.74 -28.67
CA ASN A 374 2.36 13.61 -29.84
C ASN A 374 3.78 14.11 -30.14
N PHE A 375 4.82 13.31 -29.85
CA PHE A 375 6.21 13.65 -30.11
C PHE A 375 6.51 13.75 -31.61
N THR A 376 7.34 14.74 -31.99
CA THR A 376 7.76 15.02 -33.36
C THR A 376 9.29 14.98 -33.47
N GLY A 377 9.84 15.26 -34.66
CA GLY A 377 11.28 15.28 -34.88
C GLY A 377 11.90 13.87 -34.92
N SER A 378 13.23 13.81 -34.89
CA SER A 378 13.97 12.55 -34.94
C SER A 378 14.15 11.91 -33.57
N VAL A 379 14.35 10.59 -33.56
CA VAL A 379 14.83 9.88 -32.38
C VAL A 379 16.31 10.26 -32.13
N PRO A 380 16.72 10.55 -30.87
CA PRO A 380 18.10 10.91 -30.54
C PRO A 380 19.11 9.90 -31.06
N GLN A 381 20.11 10.36 -31.82
CA GLN A 381 21.01 9.46 -32.55
C GLN A 381 21.99 8.71 -31.64
N GLN A 382 22.21 9.20 -30.42
CA GLN A 382 23.03 8.53 -29.40
C GLN A 382 22.27 7.48 -28.59
N LEU A 383 20.95 7.32 -28.79
CA LEU A 383 20.16 6.37 -28.02
C LEU A 383 20.67 4.93 -28.18
N GLY A 384 20.91 4.27 -27.03
CA GLY A 384 21.45 2.91 -26.93
C GLY A 384 22.98 2.83 -26.88
N THR A 385 23.70 3.94 -27.12
CA THR A 385 25.17 3.97 -27.00
C THR A 385 25.67 3.69 -25.58
N ASN A 386 24.85 3.97 -24.56
CA ASN A 386 25.12 3.62 -23.16
C ASN A 386 25.31 2.11 -22.91
N GLY A 387 24.87 1.25 -23.85
CA GLY A 387 24.97 -0.20 -23.76
C GLY A 387 24.08 -0.87 -22.70
N LYS A 388 23.13 -0.12 -22.12
CA LYS A 388 22.23 -0.60 -21.04
C LYS A 388 20.76 -0.72 -21.46
N LEU A 389 20.38 -0.11 -22.58
CA LEU A 389 19.01 -0.11 -23.08
C LEU A 389 18.46 -1.54 -23.28
N GLN A 390 17.30 -1.81 -22.69
CA GLN A 390 16.61 -3.10 -22.67
C GLN A 390 15.23 -3.02 -23.33
N PHE A 391 14.47 -1.97 -23.06
CA PHE A 391 13.10 -1.81 -23.57
C PHE A 391 12.91 -0.41 -24.15
N LEU A 392 12.53 -0.36 -25.43
CA LEU A 392 12.22 0.88 -26.13
C LEU A 392 10.85 0.77 -26.80
N ASP A 393 9.94 1.66 -26.42
CA ASP A 393 8.65 1.79 -27.10
C ASP A 393 8.33 3.26 -27.40
N LEU A 394 8.33 3.57 -28.69
CA LEU A 394 8.09 4.89 -29.26
C LEU A 394 6.80 4.93 -30.09
N SER A 395 5.99 3.87 -30.06
CA SER A 395 4.87 3.74 -31.00
C SER A 395 3.82 4.81 -30.88
N SER A 396 3.04 5.03 -31.94
CA SER A 396 1.87 5.89 -31.90
C SER A 396 2.25 7.33 -31.51
N ASN A 397 3.17 7.90 -32.28
CA ASN A 397 3.67 9.27 -32.18
C ASN A 397 3.76 9.88 -33.60
N LYS A 398 4.46 11.01 -33.75
CA LYS A 398 4.69 11.69 -35.03
C LYS A 398 6.19 11.82 -35.34
N LEU A 399 6.99 10.84 -34.93
CA LEU A 399 8.43 10.84 -35.10
C LEU A 399 8.81 10.64 -36.56
N THR A 400 9.89 11.28 -36.99
CA THR A 400 10.45 11.21 -38.36
C THR A 400 11.93 10.82 -38.31
N GLY A 401 12.58 10.73 -39.46
CA GLY A 401 14.01 10.41 -39.54
C GLY A 401 14.29 8.91 -39.44
N ASN A 402 15.58 8.60 -39.31
CA ASN A 402 16.06 7.22 -39.24
C ASN A 402 16.14 6.75 -37.79
N LEU A 403 15.96 5.45 -37.58
CA LEU A 403 16.25 4.82 -36.29
C LEU A 403 17.76 4.93 -35.94
N PRO A 404 18.11 5.17 -34.67
CA PRO A 404 19.51 5.31 -34.26
C PRO A 404 20.33 4.04 -34.54
N PRO A 405 21.58 4.17 -35.02
CA PRO A 405 22.37 3.02 -35.43
C PRO A 405 22.87 2.15 -34.28
N ASN A 406 22.88 2.65 -33.04
CA ASN A 406 23.52 1.99 -31.89
C ASN A 406 22.54 1.51 -30.81
N LEU A 407 21.26 1.33 -31.16
CA LEU A 407 20.19 0.95 -30.22
C LEU A 407 20.50 -0.31 -29.38
N CYS A 408 21.29 -1.24 -29.90
CA CYS A 408 21.69 -2.47 -29.22
C CYS A 408 23.21 -2.60 -29.02
N SER A 409 23.91 -1.48 -28.79
CA SER A 409 25.38 -1.46 -28.59
C SER A 409 25.87 -2.45 -27.52
N GLY A 410 25.12 -2.58 -26.42
CA GLY A 410 25.47 -3.47 -25.30
C GLY A 410 24.91 -4.89 -25.37
N ASN A 411 24.22 -5.27 -26.45
CA ASN A 411 23.54 -6.56 -26.58
C ASN A 411 22.58 -6.88 -25.42
N ARG A 412 21.82 -5.85 -24.97
CA ARG A 412 20.82 -5.96 -23.89
C ARG A 412 19.40 -5.62 -24.34
N LEU A 413 19.21 -5.05 -25.52
CA LEU A 413 17.90 -4.65 -26.03
C LEU A 413 17.05 -5.90 -26.29
N GLN A 414 15.93 -6.01 -25.58
CA GLN A 414 14.99 -7.14 -25.66
C GLN A 414 13.78 -6.79 -26.52
N THR A 415 13.28 -5.56 -26.38
CA THR A 415 12.08 -5.11 -27.09
C THR A 415 12.31 -3.76 -27.73
N ILE A 416 11.95 -3.65 -29.01
CA ILE A 416 11.81 -2.37 -29.72
C ILE A 416 10.48 -2.30 -30.47
N ILE A 417 9.73 -1.24 -30.20
CA ILE A 417 8.45 -0.95 -30.82
C ILE A 417 8.47 0.51 -31.31
N ALA A 418 8.24 0.70 -32.61
CA ALA A 418 8.30 2.01 -33.27
C ALA A 418 7.21 2.19 -34.36
N LEU A 419 6.22 1.30 -34.39
CA LEU A 419 5.05 1.36 -35.28
C LEU A 419 4.23 2.64 -35.07
N ASP A 420 3.31 2.95 -35.99
CA ASP A 420 2.49 4.18 -35.95
C ASP A 420 3.33 5.46 -35.78
N ASN A 421 4.33 5.65 -36.65
CA ASN A 421 5.14 6.86 -36.76
C ASN A 421 5.42 7.18 -38.24
N PHE A 422 6.16 8.26 -38.51
CA PHE A 422 6.60 8.67 -39.84
C PHE A 422 8.11 8.42 -40.05
N LEU A 423 8.64 7.36 -39.43
CA LEU A 423 10.04 6.96 -39.55
C LEU A 423 10.34 6.46 -40.97
N PHE A 424 11.56 6.69 -41.44
CA PHE A 424 12.02 6.24 -42.75
C PHE A 424 13.46 5.74 -42.70
N GLY A 425 13.97 5.30 -43.85
CA GLY A 425 15.30 4.75 -43.97
C GLY A 425 15.36 3.26 -43.62
N PRO A 426 16.55 2.65 -43.71
CA PRO A 426 16.72 1.23 -43.47
C PRO A 426 16.64 0.91 -41.96
N ILE A 427 16.21 -0.31 -41.65
CA ILE A 427 16.37 -0.87 -40.31
C ILE A 427 17.88 -0.96 -40.01
N PRO A 428 18.38 -0.43 -38.89
CA PRO A 428 19.80 -0.47 -38.56
C PRO A 428 20.36 -1.90 -38.52
N GLU A 429 21.50 -2.13 -39.17
CA GLU A 429 22.15 -3.46 -39.23
C GLU A 429 22.52 -3.99 -37.84
N SER A 430 22.80 -3.08 -36.89
CA SER A 430 23.09 -3.42 -35.49
C SER A 430 21.96 -4.20 -34.82
N LEU A 431 20.70 -3.96 -35.19
CA LEU A 431 19.56 -4.72 -34.68
C LEU A 431 19.58 -6.17 -35.19
N GLY A 432 20.07 -6.41 -36.40
CA GLY A 432 20.26 -7.76 -36.94
C GLY A 432 21.38 -8.55 -36.22
N ARG A 433 22.27 -7.86 -35.50
CA ARG A 433 23.35 -8.46 -34.68
C ARG A 433 23.01 -8.51 -33.19
N CYS A 434 21.86 -8.01 -32.79
CA CYS A 434 21.39 -7.95 -31.41
C CYS A 434 20.83 -9.31 -30.97
N GLN A 435 21.62 -10.09 -30.25
CA GLN A 435 21.26 -11.44 -29.80
C GLN A 435 20.23 -11.46 -28.68
N SER A 436 20.14 -10.37 -27.91
CA SER A 436 19.14 -10.22 -26.84
C SER A 436 17.72 -9.93 -27.33
N LEU A 437 17.56 -9.61 -28.61
CA LEU A 437 16.31 -9.08 -29.15
C LEU A 437 15.25 -10.17 -29.29
N THR A 438 14.16 -10.05 -28.53
CA THR A 438 13.05 -11.02 -28.52
C THR A 438 11.79 -10.48 -29.19
N ARG A 439 11.64 -9.16 -29.31
CA ARG A 439 10.44 -8.53 -29.87
C ARG A 439 10.77 -7.27 -30.67
N ILE A 440 10.30 -7.24 -31.92
CA ILE A 440 10.41 -6.08 -32.83
C ILE A 440 9.04 -5.79 -33.43
N ARG A 441 8.61 -4.53 -33.40
CA ARG A 441 7.44 -4.05 -34.16
C ARG A 441 7.72 -2.67 -34.76
N MET A 442 7.90 -2.60 -36.08
CA MET A 442 8.29 -1.37 -36.81
C MET A 442 7.48 -1.14 -38.10
N GLY A 443 6.42 -1.93 -38.33
CA GLY A 443 5.56 -1.80 -39.50
C GLY A 443 4.52 -0.68 -39.34
N GLU A 444 3.72 -0.48 -40.40
CA GLU A 444 2.49 0.32 -40.34
C GLU A 444 1.53 -0.19 -39.28
#